data_AF-A0A1V0M6D8-F1
#
_entry.id   AF-A0A1V0M6D8-F1
#
_cell.length_a   1.000
_cell.length_b   1.000
_cell.length_c   1.000
_cell.angle_alpha   90.00
_cell.angle_beta   90.00
_cell.angle_gamma   90.00
#
_symmetry.space_group_name_H-M   'P 1'
#
loop_
_entity.id
_entity.type
_entity.pdbx_description
1 polymer ?
#
loop_
_entity_poly.entity_id
_entity_poly.type
_entity_poly.pdbx_seq_one_letter_code
_entity_poly.pdbx_strand_id
1 'polypeptide(L)'
;MRPQQKTVLGSHPTSLPPPSDDELADMKASGYFLDTKRFPCGRVAGVIKFMFTYAIVADVTVTSYSRRWCYSDLMATLCALEDWDDYETRPEGWHRETHSGERRSADGKVEFY
;
A
#
# COMPACT_ATOMS: atom_id res chain seq x y z
N MET A 1 16.62 22.84 -0.35
CA MET A 1 17.08 21.48 0.00
C MET A 1 15.99 20.50 -0.38
N ARG A 2 16.19 19.60 -1.35
CA ARG A 2 15.25 18.48 -1.54
C ARG A 2 15.43 17.51 -0.36
N PRO A 3 14.38 17.09 0.33
CA PRO A 3 14.51 16.05 1.33
C PRO A 3 15.06 14.79 0.63
N GLN A 4 16.15 14.23 1.16
CA GLN A 4 16.67 12.98 0.65
C GLN A 4 15.67 11.88 0.95
N GLN A 5 15.21 11.23 -0.12
CA GLN A 5 14.30 10.11 -0.07
C GLN A 5 15.07 8.92 0.50
N LYS A 6 14.90 8.65 1.81
CA LYS A 6 15.43 7.44 2.41
C LYS A 6 14.79 6.25 1.68
N THR A 7 15.65 5.36 1.19
CA THR A 7 15.26 4.11 0.54
C THR A 7 14.57 3.24 1.58
N VAL A 8 13.25 3.12 1.49
CA VAL A 8 12.49 2.13 2.25
C VAL A 8 12.89 0.76 1.72
N LEU A 9 13.15 -0.19 2.62
CA LEU A 9 13.61 -1.53 2.28
C LEU A 9 12.69 -2.16 1.22
N GLY A 10 13.19 -2.42 0.02
CA GLY A 10 12.43 -3.09 -1.04
C GLY A 10 11.39 -2.23 -1.76
N SER A 11 11.56 -0.91 -1.87
CA SER A 11 10.85 -0.16 -2.92
C SER A 11 11.82 0.60 -3.82
N HIS A 12 11.68 0.41 -5.13
CA HIS A 12 12.17 1.42 -6.06
C HIS A 12 11.26 2.63 -5.85
N PRO A 13 11.79 3.79 -5.42
CA PRO A 13 10.99 4.99 -5.31
C PRO A 13 10.38 5.24 -6.69
N THR A 14 9.06 5.38 -6.73
CA THR A 14 8.39 5.86 -7.94
C THR A 14 8.99 7.22 -8.27
N SER A 15 9.48 7.38 -9.51
CA SER A 15 10.05 8.65 -9.98
C SER A 15 9.00 9.73 -10.16
N LEU A 16 7.73 9.30 -10.27
CA LEU A 16 6.57 10.16 -10.40
C LEU A 16 6.08 10.61 -9.02
N PRO A 17 5.55 11.84 -8.91
CA PRO A 17 4.99 12.32 -7.66
C PRO A 17 3.76 11.49 -7.24
N PRO A 18 3.45 11.45 -5.93
CA PRO A 18 2.17 10.92 -5.49
C PRO A 18 1.01 11.76 -6.08
N PRO A 19 -0.19 11.19 -6.26
CA PRO A 19 -1.34 11.95 -6.71
C PRO A 19 -1.67 13.07 -5.73
N SER A 20 -2.26 14.15 -6.24
CA SER A 20 -2.91 15.21 -5.45
C SER A 20 -4.17 14.69 -4.74
N ASP A 21 -4.70 15.47 -3.81
CA ASP A 21 -5.91 15.08 -3.07
C ASP A 21 -7.15 15.00 -3.97
N ASP A 22 -7.26 15.89 -4.96
CA ASP A 22 -8.33 15.86 -5.97
C ASP A 22 -8.22 14.59 -6.84
N GLU A 23 -7.02 14.24 -7.31
CA GLU A 23 -6.80 12.99 -8.07
C GLU A 23 -7.12 11.75 -7.22
N LEU A 24 -6.80 11.75 -5.92
CA LEU A 24 -7.19 10.66 -5.03
C LEU A 24 -8.70 10.59 -4.83
N ALA A 25 -9.38 11.73 -4.70
CA ALA A 25 -10.83 11.79 -4.58
C ALA A 25 -11.50 11.23 -5.85
N ASP A 26 -11.01 11.58 -7.03
CA ASP A 26 -11.49 11.04 -8.31
C ASP A 26 -11.25 9.54 -8.45
N MET A 27 -10.08 9.05 -8.04
CA MET A 27 -9.78 7.61 -8.01
C MET A 27 -10.70 6.84 -7.05
N LYS A 28 -11.06 7.43 -5.90
CA LYS A 28 -12.06 6.83 -5.00
C LYS A 28 -13.45 6.87 -5.61
N ALA A 29 -13.86 8.00 -6.18
CA ALA A 29 -15.19 8.18 -6.77
C ALA A 29 -15.44 7.25 -7.98
N SER A 30 -14.41 6.99 -8.78
CA SER A 30 -14.45 6.03 -9.88
C SER A 30 -14.45 4.55 -9.44
N GLY A 31 -14.23 4.29 -8.14
CA GLY A 31 -14.10 2.94 -7.60
C GLY A 31 -12.76 2.27 -7.89
N TYR A 32 -11.76 3.01 -8.40
CA TYR A 32 -10.40 2.49 -8.58
C TYR A 32 -9.78 2.13 -7.22
N PHE A 33 -9.94 3.01 -6.24
CA PHE A 33 -9.63 2.72 -4.84
C PHE A 33 -10.91 2.61 -4.01
N LEU A 34 -10.97 1.59 -3.16
CA LEU A 34 -12.00 1.43 -2.15
C LEU A 34 -11.74 2.37 -0.97
N ASP A 35 -10.47 2.56 -0.63
CA ASP A 35 -10.04 3.54 0.35
C ASP A 35 -8.61 4.03 0.07
N THR A 36 -8.23 5.18 0.63
CA THR A 36 -6.89 5.75 0.48
C THR A 36 -6.42 6.40 1.77
N LYS A 37 -5.11 6.34 2.01
CA LYS A 37 -4.44 7.01 3.14
C LYS A 37 -3.22 7.77 2.63
N ARG A 38 -3.14 9.06 2.97
CA ARG A 38 -1.94 9.88 2.78
C ARG A 38 -1.18 9.94 4.09
N PHE A 39 0.10 9.61 4.03
CA PHE A 39 0.98 9.63 5.19
C PHE A 39 1.62 11.01 5.38
N PRO A 40 2.09 11.35 6.60
CA PRO A 40 2.77 12.62 6.85
C PRO A 40 3.99 12.88 5.94
N CYS A 41 4.63 11.81 5.44
CA CYS A 41 5.72 11.90 4.47
C CYS A 41 5.28 12.24 3.03
N GLY A 42 3.98 12.43 2.81
CA GLY A 42 3.36 12.75 1.51
C GLY A 42 3.08 11.55 0.61
N ARG A 43 3.63 10.36 0.94
CA ARG A 43 3.35 9.11 0.22
C ARG A 43 1.91 8.66 0.44
N VAL A 44 1.41 7.88 -0.51
CA VAL A 44 0.02 7.43 -0.53
C VAL A 44 -0.03 5.92 -0.62
N ALA A 45 -1.00 5.35 0.10
CA ALA A 45 -1.47 4.00 -0.07
C ALA A 45 -2.97 3.97 -0.39
N GLY A 46 -3.42 2.89 -1.01
CA GLY A 46 -4.83 2.67 -1.31
C GLY A 46 -5.23 1.20 -1.25
N VAL A 47 -6.50 0.95 -0.95
CA VAL A 47 -7.11 -0.37 -1.03
C VAL A 47 -7.71 -0.58 -2.41
N ILE A 48 -7.29 -1.64 -3.09
CA ILE A 48 -7.82 -2.03 -4.41
C ILE A 48 -8.33 -3.48 -4.37
N LYS A 49 -9.42 -3.74 -5.09
CA LYS A 49 -9.92 -5.10 -5.35
C LYS A 49 -9.26 -5.66 -6.60
N PHE A 50 -8.58 -6.79 -6.46
CA PHE A 50 -8.18 -7.64 -7.57
C PHE A 50 -9.24 -8.72 -7.81
N MET A 51 -9.06 -9.54 -8.86
CA MET A 51 -10.04 -10.57 -9.26
C MET A 51 -10.50 -11.46 -8.09
N PHE A 52 -9.62 -11.79 -7.14
CA PHE A 52 -9.93 -12.69 -6.01
C PHE A 52 -9.39 -12.22 -4.65
N THR A 53 -8.67 -11.09 -4.59
CA THR A 53 -8.04 -10.61 -3.35
C THR A 53 -8.26 -9.12 -3.20
N TYR A 54 -8.11 -8.66 -1.96
CA TYR A 54 -8.00 -7.24 -1.65
C TYR A 54 -6.54 -6.94 -1.36
N ALA A 55 -6.10 -5.73 -1.68
CA ALA A 55 -4.72 -5.37 -1.42
C ALA A 55 -4.56 -3.92 -1.02
N ILE A 56 -3.65 -3.69 -0.09
CA ILE A 56 -3.06 -2.38 0.11
C ILE A 56 -1.94 -2.25 -0.92
N VAL A 57 -2.04 -1.24 -1.80
CA VAL A 57 -0.94 -0.80 -2.66
C VAL A 57 -0.36 0.48 -2.10
N ALA A 58 0.97 0.63 -2.15
CA ALA A 58 1.66 1.79 -1.62
C ALA A 58 2.70 2.33 -2.60
N ASP A 59 3.19 3.56 -2.32
CA ASP A 59 3.97 4.36 -3.28
C ASP A 59 3.14 4.61 -4.56
N VAL A 60 1.85 4.91 -4.35
CA VAL A 60 0.90 5.17 -5.43
C VAL A 60 1.32 6.44 -6.18
N THR A 61 1.18 6.37 -7.49
CA THR A 61 1.27 7.46 -8.47
C THR A 61 -0.01 7.44 -9.31
N VAL A 62 -0.19 8.43 -10.18
CA VAL A 62 -1.38 8.49 -11.05
C VAL A 62 -1.56 7.23 -11.92
N THR A 63 -0.46 6.54 -12.25
CA THR A 63 -0.48 5.42 -13.21
C THR A 63 0.08 4.11 -12.68
N SER A 64 0.62 4.08 -11.45
CA SER A 64 1.30 2.89 -10.92
C SER A 64 1.42 2.90 -9.38
N TYR A 65 1.85 1.78 -8.82
CA TYR A 65 2.25 1.61 -7.43
C TYR A 65 3.52 0.75 -7.38
N SER A 66 4.30 0.81 -6.29
CA SER A 66 5.55 0.04 -6.16
C SER A 66 5.49 -1.12 -5.17
N ARG A 67 4.59 -1.04 -4.18
CA ARG A 67 4.42 -2.07 -3.13
C ARG A 67 3.00 -2.57 -3.08
N ARG A 68 2.83 -3.84 -2.69
CA ARG A 68 1.52 -4.48 -2.59
C ARG A 68 1.49 -5.59 -1.53
N TRP A 69 0.54 -5.51 -0.62
CA TRP A 69 0.20 -6.55 0.35
C TRP A 69 -1.21 -7.08 0.09
N CYS A 70 -1.31 -8.38 -0.12
CA CYS A 70 -2.57 -9.05 -0.43
C CYS A 70 -3.21 -9.68 0.81
N TYR A 71 -4.52 -9.53 0.89
CA TYR A 71 -5.41 -10.01 1.95
C TYR A 71 -6.54 -10.84 1.33
N SER A 72 -7.08 -11.76 2.11
CA SER A 72 -8.22 -12.60 1.70
C SER A 72 -9.56 -11.91 1.92
N ASP A 73 -9.61 -10.94 2.84
CA ASP A 73 -10.84 -10.28 3.28
C ASP A 73 -10.76 -8.76 3.15
N LEU A 74 -11.88 -8.14 2.76
CA LEU A 74 -11.96 -6.70 2.57
C LEU A 74 -11.85 -5.95 3.90
N MET A 75 -12.57 -6.40 4.94
CA MET A 75 -12.57 -5.71 6.23
C MET A 75 -11.18 -5.75 6.85
N ALA A 76 -10.51 -6.90 6.81
CA ALA A 76 -9.12 -7.02 7.24
C ALA A 76 -8.18 -6.06 6.50
N THR A 77 -8.41 -5.85 5.20
CA THR A 77 -7.61 -4.91 4.40
C THR A 77 -7.84 -3.46 4.81
N LEU A 78 -9.09 -3.07 5.04
CA LEU A 78 -9.44 -1.71 5.48
C LEU A 78 -8.90 -1.42 6.88
N CYS A 79 -9.09 -2.33 7.83
CA CYS A 79 -8.51 -2.19 9.17
C CYS A 79 -6.98 -2.11 9.11
N ALA A 80 -6.33 -2.95 8.30
CA ALA A 80 -4.88 -2.90 8.16
C ALA A 80 -4.36 -1.60 7.51
N LEU A 81 -5.15 -0.96 6.63
CA LEU A 81 -4.79 0.37 6.10
C LEU A 81 -4.97 1.46 7.18
N GLU A 82 -6.08 1.40 7.91
CA GLU A 82 -6.39 2.35 8.98
C GLU A 82 -5.33 2.30 10.10
N ASP A 83 -4.96 1.10 10.56
CA ASP A 83 -3.99 0.88 11.64
C ASP A 83 -2.53 1.19 11.22
N TRP A 84 -2.26 1.31 9.92
CA TRP A 84 -0.90 1.52 9.41
C TRP A 84 -0.55 3.02 9.43
N ASP A 85 0.09 3.48 10.51
CA ASP A 85 0.39 4.90 10.72
C ASP A 85 1.80 5.35 10.29
N ASP A 86 2.79 4.46 10.37
CA ASP A 86 4.16 4.75 9.94
C ASP A 86 4.46 4.10 8.59
N TYR A 87 4.57 4.91 7.54
CA TYR A 87 4.84 4.46 6.17
C TYR A 87 6.12 3.61 6.06
N GLU A 88 7.12 3.84 6.91
CA GLU A 88 8.38 3.10 6.88
C GLU A 88 8.23 1.66 7.40
N THR A 89 7.12 1.38 8.08
CA THR A 89 6.73 0.03 8.51
C THR A 89 5.95 -0.70 7.40
N ARG A 90 5.08 -1.62 7.79
CA ARG A 90 4.26 -2.45 6.91
C ARG A 90 2.89 -2.60 7.55
N PRO A 91 1.82 -2.69 6.76
CA PRO A 91 0.52 -3.04 7.30
C PRO A 91 0.57 -4.46 7.87
N GLU A 92 -0.26 -4.74 8.86
CA GLU A 92 -0.32 -6.04 9.53
C GLU A 92 -1.30 -6.99 8.81
N GLY A 93 -1.28 -8.28 9.15
CA GLY A 93 -2.33 -9.24 8.76
C GLY A 93 -2.42 -9.66 7.28
N TRP A 94 -1.48 -9.24 6.42
CA TRP A 94 -1.44 -9.68 5.02
C TRP A 94 -1.02 -11.14 4.88
N HIS A 95 -1.32 -11.75 3.73
CA HIS A 95 -0.92 -13.13 3.41
C HIS A 95 0.25 -13.21 2.44
N ARG A 96 0.40 -12.20 1.56
CA ARG A 96 1.54 -12.10 0.65
C ARG A 96 1.95 -10.66 0.37
N GLU A 97 3.23 -10.35 0.49
CA GLU A 97 3.85 -9.17 -0.09
C GLU A 97 4.38 -9.54 -1.48
N THR A 98 3.91 -8.84 -2.52
CA THR A 98 4.25 -9.23 -3.90
C THR A 98 5.70 -8.92 -4.24
N HIS A 99 6.22 -7.81 -3.73
CA HIS A 99 7.54 -7.31 -4.12
C HIS A 99 8.68 -8.17 -3.55
N SER A 100 8.63 -8.47 -2.26
CA SER A 100 9.63 -9.28 -1.57
C SER A 100 9.38 -10.79 -1.73
N GLY A 101 8.16 -11.19 -2.11
CA GLY A 101 7.73 -12.58 -2.09
C GLY A 101 7.39 -13.09 -0.69
N GLU A 102 7.55 -12.27 0.35
CA GLU A 102 7.27 -12.63 1.72
C GLU A 102 5.82 -13.09 1.88
N ARG A 103 5.62 -14.07 2.76
CA ARG A 103 4.31 -14.56 3.20
C ARG A 103 4.20 -14.40 4.69
N ARG A 104 3.01 -14.03 5.17
CA ARG A 104 2.74 -13.96 6.59
C ARG A 104 1.59 -14.89 6.95
N SER A 105 1.89 -15.76 7.90
CA SER A 105 0.96 -16.75 8.44
C SER A 105 0.03 -16.09 9.47
N ALA A 106 -1.09 -16.76 9.76
CA ALA A 106 -2.06 -16.28 10.74
C ALA A 106 -1.47 -16.14 12.17
N ASP A 107 -0.42 -16.90 12.50
CA ASP A 107 0.33 -16.80 13.76
C ASP A 107 1.38 -15.67 13.75
N GLY A 108 1.41 -14.87 12.69
CA GLY A 108 2.32 -13.73 12.55
C GLY A 108 3.71 -14.08 12.02
N LYS A 109 4.03 -15.36 11.78
CA LYS A 109 5.33 -15.75 11.22
C LYS A 109 5.49 -15.28 9.79
N VAL A 110 6.69 -14.80 9.46
CA VAL A 110 7.08 -14.39 8.11
C VAL A 110 7.94 -15.49 7.48
N GLU A 111 7.57 -15.90 6.29
CA GLU A 111 8.26 -16.93 5.50
C GLU A 111 8.70 -16.35 4.15
N PHE A 112 9.90 -16.74 3.72
CA PHE A 112 10.47 -16.40 2.41
C PHE A 112 10.52 -17.68 1.55
N TYR A 113 10.38 -17.53 0.24
CA TYR A 113 10.53 -18.63 -0.72
C TYR A 113 11.63 -18.30 -1.73
#